data_AF-A0AAP2F3Y9-F1
#
_entry.id   AF-A0AAP2F3Y9-F1
#
_cell.length_a   1.000
_cell.length_b   1.000
_cell.length_c   1.000
_cell.angle_alpha   90.00
_cell.angle_beta   90.00
_cell.angle_gamma   90.00
#
_symmetry.space_group_name_H-M   'P 1'
#
loop_
_entity.id
_entity.type
_entity.pdbx_description
1 polymer ?
#
loop_
_entity_poly.entity_id
_entity_poly.type
_entity_poly.pdbx_seq_one_letter_code
_entity_poly.pdbx_strand_id
1 'polypeptide(L)' 'MNKQHAAVLNMAKFIKTQSLLLLEKLDGLDLDEQASECERLHELAEALCDHLTGALEGRA' A
#
# COMPACT_ATOMS: atom_id res chain seq x y z
N MET A 1 -4.92 7.59 19.44
CA MET A 1 -4.36 6.47 18.63
C MET A 1 -3.24 5.77 19.41
N ASN A 2 -3.31 4.46 19.61
CA ASN A 2 -2.27 3.66 20.27
C ASN A 2 -1.00 3.58 19.39
N LYS A 3 0.21 3.51 19.98
CA LYS A 3 1.48 3.28 19.28
C LYS A 3 1.44 2.06 18.35
N GLN A 4 0.77 0.99 18.76
CA GLN A 4 0.59 -0.21 17.92
C GLN A 4 -0.31 0.08 16.71
N HIS A 5 -1.40 0.83 16.88
CA HIS A 5 -2.27 1.24 15.76
C HIS A 5 -1.51 2.13 14.79
N ALA A 6 -0.74 3.10 15.31
CA ALA A 6 0.08 3.98 14.48
C ALA A 6 1.14 3.20 13.69
N ALA A 7 1.81 2.20 14.31
CA ALA A 7 2.78 1.36 13.63
C ALA A 7 2.15 0.57 12.47
N VAL A 8 0.99 -0.06 12.70
CA VAL A 8 0.26 -0.80 11.66
C VAL A 8 -0.15 0.12 10.50
N LEU A 9 -0.70 1.30 10.79
CA LEU A 9 -1.07 2.26 9.75
C LEU A 9 0.14 2.78 8.97
N ASN A 10 1.26 3.05 9.66
CA ASN A 10 2.48 3.50 9.01
C ASN A 10 3.05 2.42 8.08
N MET A 11 3.01 1.14 8.47
CA MET A 11 3.42 0.03 7.60
C MET A 11 2.50 -0.10 6.38
N ALA A 12 1.19 -0.01 6.57
CA ALA A 12 0.23 -0.08 5.45
C ALA A 12 0.45 1.07 4.44
N LYS A 13 0.61 2.31 4.94
CA LYS A 13 0.94 3.48 4.11
C LYS A 13 2.27 3.32 3.39
N PHE A 14 3.29 2.81 4.08
CA PHE A 14 4.59 2.55 3.48
C PHE A 14 4.50 1.55 2.32
N ILE A 15 3.82 0.41 2.52
CA ILE A 15 3.65 -0.60 1.48
C ILE A 15 2.90 -0.02 0.28
N LYS A 16 1.81 0.73 0.51
CA LYS A 16 1.07 1.43 -0.56
C LYS A 16 1.96 2.37 -1.36
N THR A 17 2.77 3.19 -0.70
CA THR A 17 3.69 4.11 -1.39
C THR A 17 4.79 3.36 -2.14
N GLN A 18 5.34 2.29 -1.56
CA GLN A 18 6.43 1.54 -2.20
C GLN A 18 5.94 0.70 -3.38
N SER A 19 4.72 0.16 -3.35
CA SER A 19 4.17 -0.56 -4.51
C SER A 19 3.94 0.36 -5.71
N LEU A 20 3.49 1.61 -5.49
CA LEU A 20 3.36 2.59 -6.56
C LEU A 20 4.73 2.99 -7.14
N LEU A 21 5.71 3.26 -6.27
CA LEU A 21 7.07 3.59 -6.69
C LEU A 21 7.74 2.42 -7.45
N LEU A 22 7.43 1.18 -7.07
CA LEU A 22 7.91 0.01 -7.79
C LEU A 22 7.26 -0.07 -9.18
N LEU A 23 5.95 0.15 -9.28
CA LEU A 23 5.24 0.17 -10.56
C LEU A 23 5.86 1.19 -11.54
N GLU A 24 6.10 2.43 -11.10
CA GLU A 24 6.76 3.46 -11.90
C GLU A 24 8.14 3.03 -12.42
N LYS A 25 8.89 2.26 -11.61
CA LYS A 25 10.21 1.73 -12.00
C LYS A 25 10.10 0.58 -12.98
N LEU A 26 9.10 -0.29 -12.83
CA LEU A 26 8.86 -1.41 -13.74
C LEU A 26 8.41 -0.91 -15.12
N ASP A 27 7.51 0.09 -15.14
CA ASP A 27 7.10 0.78 -16.37
C ASP A 27 8.30 1.41 -17.07
N GLY A 28 9.19 2.08 -16.32
CA GLY A 28 10.40 2.67 -16.87
C GLY A 28 11.46 1.67 -17.38
N LEU A 29 11.28 0.37 -17.11
CA LEU A 29 12.16 -0.71 -17.56
C LEU A 29 11.51 -1.60 -18.64
N ASP A 30 10.32 -1.24 -19.13
CA ASP A 30 9.54 -2.04 -20.09
C ASP A 30 9.26 -3.48 -19.59
N LEU A 31 9.06 -3.64 -18.27
CA LEU A 31 8.75 -4.92 -17.63
C LEU A 31 7.24 -5.11 -17.46
N ASP A 32 6.51 -5.17 -18.58
CA ASP A 32 5.04 -5.10 -18.64
C ASP A 32 4.31 -6.14 -17.78
N GLU A 33 4.81 -7.38 -17.74
CA GLU A 33 4.21 -8.47 -16.96
C GLU A 33 4.33 -8.17 -15.46
N GLN A 34 5.52 -7.76 -15.01
CA GLN A 34 5.77 -7.41 -13.62
C GLN A 34 5.07 -6.11 -13.23
N ALA A 35 4.93 -5.15 -14.14
CA ALA A 35 4.14 -3.94 -13.93
C ALA A 35 2.67 -4.31 -13.67
N SER A 36 2.11 -5.21 -14.49
CA SER A 36 0.74 -5.73 -14.29
C SER A 36 0.58 -6.46 -12.95
N GLU A 37 1.58 -7.22 -12.50
CA GLU A 37 1.60 -7.83 -11.16
C GLU A 37 1.67 -6.78 -10.05
N CYS A 38 2.49 -5.74 -10.24
CA CYS A 38 2.70 -4.67 -9.28
C CYS A 38 1.49 -3.74 -9.14
N GLU A 39 0.74 -3.53 -10.22
CA GLU A 39 -0.53 -2.82 -10.22
C GLU A 39 -1.55 -3.52 -9.32
N ARG A 40 -1.72 -4.85 -9.48
CA ARG A 40 -2.58 -5.66 -8.59
C ARG A 40 -2.11 -5.63 -7.14
N LEU A 41 -0.80 -5.64 -6.90
CA LEU A 41 -0.22 -5.48 -5.57
C LEU A 41 -0.56 -4.11 -4.98
N HIS A 42 -0.51 -3.05 -5.80
CA HIS A 42 -0.83 -1.70 -5.38
C HIS A 42 -2.30 -1.54 -4.98
N GLU A 43 -3.23 -2.07 -5.79
CA GLU A 43 -4.67 -2.10 -5.46
C GLU A 43 -4.94 -2.78 -4.11
N LEU A 44 -4.30 -3.94 -3.86
CA LEU A 44 -4.43 -4.64 -2.58
C LEU A 44 -3.84 -3.84 -1.41
N ALA A 45 -2.69 -3.20 -1.62
CA ALA A 45 -2.05 -2.36 -0.60
C ALA A 45 -2.91 -1.13 -0.26
N GLU A 46 -3.55 -0.53 -1.27
CA GLU A 46 -4.48 0.58 -1.09
C GLU A 46 -5.72 0.15 -0.30
N ALA A 47 -6.40 -0.91 -0.74
CA ALA A 47 -7.58 -1.44 -0.04
C ALA A 47 -7.26 -1.80 1.41
N LEU A 48 -6.09 -2.43 1.67
CA LEU A 48 -5.65 -2.74 3.02
C LEU A 48 -5.42 -1.47 3.87
N CYS A 49 -4.78 -0.45 3.29
CA CYS A 49 -4.56 0.83 3.97
C CYS A 49 -5.87 1.50 4.36
N ASP A 50 -6.85 1.52 3.45
CA ASP A 50 -8.16 2.13 3.69
C ASP A 50 -8.95 1.36 4.75
N HIS A 51 -8.97 0.02 4.67
CA HIS A 51 -9.62 -0.82 5.67
C HIS A 51 -9.01 -0.64 7.06
N LEU A 52 -7.68 -0.61 7.17
CA LEU A 52 -6.99 -0.40 8.45
C LEU A 52 -7.23 1.01 8.99
N THR A 53 -7.27 2.01 8.12
CA THR A 53 -7.58 3.40 8.51
C THR A 53 -8.99 3.45 9.11
N GLY A 54 -10.00 2.94 8.41
CA GLY A 54 -11.37 2.90 8.92
C GLY A 54 -11.52 2.09 10.22
N ALA A 55 -10.88 0.92 10.30
CA ALA A 55 -10.96 0.04 11.47
C ALA A 55 -10.28 0.63 12.73
N LEU A 56 -9.25 1.46 12.57
CA LEU A 56 -8.46 2.00 13.67
C LEU A 56 -8.84 3.44 14.05
N GLU A 57 -9.41 4.22 13.12
CA GLU A 57 -9.95 5.55 13.38
C GLU A 57 -11.37 5.48 13.97
N GLY A 58 -12.19 4.50 13.57
CA GLY A 58 -13.53 4.26 14.16
C GLY A 58 -13.52 3.65 15.56
N ARG A 59 -12.34 3.35 16.13
CA ARG A 59 -12.14 2.82 17.48
C ARG A 59 -11.55 3.86 18.46
N ALA A 60 -11.55 5.14 18.09
CA ALA A 60 -11.08 6.25 18.92
C ALA A 60 -12.18 6.80 19.83
#